data_AF-A0AA44F8U6-F1
#
_entry.id   AF-A0AA44F8U6-F1
#
_cell.length_a   1.000
_cell.length_b   1.000
_cell.length_c   1.000
_cell.angle_alpha   90.00
_cell.angle_beta   90.00
_cell.angle_gamma   90.00
#
_symmetry.space_group_name_H-M   'P 1'
#
loop_
_entity.id
_entity.type
_entity.pdbx_description
1 polymer ?
#
loop_
_entity_poly.entity_id
_entity_poly.type
_entity_poly.pdbx_seq_one_letter_code
_entity_poly.pdbx_strand_id
1 'polypeptide(L)' 'MELFDTLPAQIRTAINDAGFEFVPRFAAKLLARGVSVDRAAEIIRETDLRLMRKGGAA' A
#
# COMPACT_ATOMS: atom_id res chain seq x y z
N MET A 1 -2.67 -5.06 18.78
CA MET A 1 -3.28 -5.35 17.46
C MET A 1 -2.49 -4.54 16.45
N GLU A 2 -1.86 -5.17 15.46
CA GLU A 2 -0.97 -4.45 14.56
C GLU A 2 -1.78 -3.52 13.65
N LEU A 3 -1.23 -2.35 13.28
CA LEU A 3 -1.91 -1.40 12.41
C LEU A 3 -2.36 -2.07 11.09
N PHE A 4 -1.55 -3.01 10.60
CA PHE A 4 -1.86 -3.82 9.44
C PHE A 4 -3.17 -4.60 9.58
N ASP A 5 -3.41 -5.25 10.72
CA ASP A 5 -4.62 -6.07 10.96
C ASP A 5 -5.91 -5.23 10.91
N THR A 6 -5.80 -3.95 11.29
CA THR A 6 -6.93 -3.01 11.31
C THR A 6 -7.29 -2.46 9.93
N LEU A 7 -6.44 -2.67 8.91
CA LEU A 7 -6.70 -2.20 7.56
C LEU A 7 -7.74 -3.10 6.85
N PRO A 8 -8.51 -2.56 5.89
CA PRO A 8 -9.41 -3.36 5.05
C PRO A 8 -8.68 -4.49 4.33
N ALA A 9 -9.37 -5.61 4.09
CA ALA A 9 -8.78 -6.81 3.49
C ALA A 9 -8.08 -6.53 2.14
N GLN A 10 -8.70 -5.73 1.26
CA GLN A 10 -8.10 -5.36 -0.03
C GLN A 10 -6.77 -4.62 0.11
N ILE A 11 -6.65 -3.76 1.14
CA ILE A 11 -5.41 -3.02 1.41
C ILE A 11 -4.34 -3.97 1.92
N ARG A 12 -4.70 -4.90 2.81
CA ARG A 12 -3.76 -5.93 3.29
C ARG A 12 -3.25 -6.79 2.15
N THR A 13 -4.13 -7.21 1.24
CA THR A 13 -3.73 -7.92 0.01
C THR A 13 -2.78 -7.07 -0.84
N ALA A 14 -3.10 -5.81 -1.11
CA ALA A 14 -2.24 -4.94 -1.91
C ALA A 14 -0.85 -4.69 -1.27
N ILE A 15 -0.77 -4.62 0.06
CA ILE A 15 0.50 -4.51 0.79
C ILE A 15 1.28 -5.84 0.74
N ASN A 16 0.62 -6.98 0.87
CA ASN A 16 1.27 -8.29 0.75
C ASN A 16 1.75 -8.60 -0.68
N ASP A 17 1.02 -8.10 -1.69
CA ASP A 17 1.39 -8.21 -3.10
C ASP A 17 2.54 -7.25 -3.46
N ALA A 18 2.70 -6.16 -2.70
CA ALA A 18 3.81 -5.23 -2.88
C ALA A 18 5.12 -5.93 -2.47
N GLY A 19 6.04 -6.10 -3.42
CA GLY A 19 7.22 -6.95 -3.27
C GLY A 19 8.35 -6.33 -2.42
N PHE A 20 8.18 -5.12 -1.90
CA PHE A 20 9.11 -4.49 -0.96
C PHE A 20 8.41 -4.08 0.34
N GLU A 21 9.22 -3.61 1.30
CA GLU A 21 8.75 -3.15 2.60
C GLU A 21 7.86 -1.90 2.49
N PHE A 22 6.55 -2.13 2.33
CA PHE A 22 5.54 -1.10 2.27
C PHE A 22 4.88 -0.89 3.64
N VAL A 23 4.91 0.35 4.15
CA VAL A 23 4.51 0.62 5.54
C VAL A 23 2.97 0.73 5.69
N PRO A 24 2.31 -0.02 6.60
CA PRO A 24 0.86 0.07 6.85
C PRO A 24 0.36 1.48 7.21
N ARG A 25 1.23 2.32 7.79
CA ARG A 25 0.95 3.73 8.10
C ARG A 25 0.61 4.56 6.85
N PHE A 26 1.17 4.22 5.70
CA PHE A 26 0.86 4.92 4.45
C PHE A 26 -0.60 4.66 4.04
N ALA A 27 -1.03 3.40 4.08
CA ALA A 27 -2.40 3.04 3.76
C ALA A 27 -3.40 3.67 4.74
N ALA A 28 -3.08 3.66 6.05
CA ALA A 28 -3.89 4.33 7.06
C ALA A 28 -4.04 5.85 6.78
N LYS A 29 -2.98 6.52 6.32
CA LYS A 29 -3.05 7.94 5.93
C LYS A 29 -3.92 8.18 4.70
N LEU A 30 -3.92 7.28 3.71
CA LEU A 30 -4.79 7.40 2.54
C LEU A 30 -6.27 7.31 2.95
N LEU A 31 -6.60 6.30 3.77
CA LEU A 31 -7.95 6.12 4.27
C LEU A 31 -8.40 7.31 5.15
N ALA A 32 -7.51 7.81 6.01
CA ALA A 32 -7.79 8.99 6.84
C ALA A 32 -8.03 10.27 6.02
N ARG A 33 -7.55 10.34 4.77
CA ARG A 33 -7.80 11.45 3.84
C ARG A 33 -9.11 11.27 3.05
N GLY A 34 -9.89 10.23 3.32
CA GLY A 34 -11.13 9.93 2.61
C GLY A 34 -10.93 9.25 1.26
N VAL A 35 -9.74 8.73 0.98
CA VAL A 35 -9.52 7.92 -0.24
C VAL A 35 -10.28 6.60 -0.08
N SER A 36 -11.02 6.20 -1.11
CA SER A 36 -11.73 4.92 -1.10
C SER A 36 -10.77 3.75 -0.99
N VAL A 37 -11.26 2.62 -0.44
CA VAL A 37 -10.46 1.41 -0.26
C VAL A 37 -9.88 0.93 -1.60
N ASP A 38 -10.69 0.90 -2.66
CA ASP A 38 -10.24 0.50 -3.99
C ASP A 38 -9.14 1.40 -4.53
N ARG A 39 -9.32 2.73 -4.44
CA ARG A 39 -8.32 3.69 -4.93
C ARG A 39 -7.04 3.65 -4.09
N ALA A 40 -7.15 3.45 -2.78
CA ALA A 40 -5.98 3.31 -1.92
C ALA A 40 -5.19 2.03 -2.25
N ALA A 41 -5.87 0.91 -2.52
CA ALA A 41 -5.23 -0.33 -2.97
C ALA A 41 -4.51 -0.14 -4.32
N GLU A 42 -5.14 0.57 -5.25
CA GLU A 42 -4.53 0.91 -6.54
C GLU A 42 -3.28 1.79 -6.38
N ILE A 43 -3.34 2.84 -5.55
CA ILE A 43 -2.20 3.70 -5.24
C ILE A 43 -1.04 2.89 -4.63
N ILE A 44 -1.34 1.92 -3.75
CA ILE A 44 -0.33 1.05 -3.15
C ILE A 44 0.40 0.27 -4.25
N ARG A 45 -0.33 -0.39 -5.16
CA ARG A 45 0.25 -1.14 -6.29
C ARG A 45 1.03 -0.25 -7.26
N GLU A 46 0.49 0.92 -7.61
CA GLU A 46 1.17 1.88 -8.48
C GLU A 46 2.48 2.37 -7.86
N THR A 47 2.44 2.69 -6.57
CA THR A 47 3.63 3.10 -5.82
C THR A 47 4.63 1.96 -5.79
N ASP A 48 4.15 0.73 -5.67
CA ASP A 48 5.01 -0.44 -5.66
C ASP A 48 5.79 -0.63 -6.97
N LEU A 49 5.06 -0.63 -8.08
CA LEU A 49 5.65 -0.68 -9.42
C LEU A 49 6.64 0.46 -9.68
N ARG A 50 6.35 1.67 -9.20
CA ARG A 50 7.25 2.84 -9.34
C ARG A 50 8.55 2.65 -8.56
N LEU A 51 8.48 2.10 -7.34
CA LEU A 51 9.66 1.85 -6.52
C LEU A 51 10.51 0.70 -7.11
N MET A 52 9.88 -0.37 -7.61
CA MET A 52 10.59 -1.43 -8.34
C MET A 52 11.31 -0.89 -9.58
N ARG A 53 10.64 -0.04 -10.39
CA ARG A 53 11.27 0.58 -11.57
C ARG A 53 12.44 1.50 -11.21
N LYS A 54 12.33 2.24 -10.10
CA LYS A 54 13.39 3.15 -9.65
C LYS A 54 14.57 2.40 -9.01
N GLY A 55 14.32 1.24 -8.40
CA GLY A 55 15.34 0.34 -7.86
C GLY A 55 16.09 -0.49 -8.91
N GLY A 56 15.59 -0.55 -10.15
CA GLY A 56 16.23 -1.24 -11.29
C GLY A 56 17.32 -0.44 -12.01
N ALA A 57 17.71 0.73 -11.49
CA ALA A 57 18.88 1.47 -11.94
C ALA A 57 20.04 1.21 -10.97
N ALA A 58 20.61 0.01 -11.04
CA ALA A 58 21.93 -0.32 -10.49
C ALA A 58 22.74 -0.97 -11.61
#